data_AF-A0A0J7JWN2-F1
#
_entry.id   AF-A0A0J7JWN2-F1
#
_cell.length_a   1.000
_cell.length_b   1.000
_cell.length_c   1.000
_cell.angle_alpha   90.00
_cell.angle_beta   90.00
_cell.angle_gamma   90.00
#
_symmetry.space_group_name_H-M   'P 1'
#
loop_
_entity.id
_entity.type
_entity.pdbx_description
1 polymer ?
#
loop_
_entity_poly.entity_id
_entity_poly.type
_entity_poly.pdbx_seq_one_letter_code
_entity_poly.pdbx_strand_id
1 'polypeptide(L)'
;MGSLSHTDGRGRLISIWAAERDLRVANIGNSPTCVRAQGSSIVDLTWISSDILPFVNDWRVEEEVESLSDHLFISFALSTSRSRPSPGRSTSRRWNLKKFNRDRFRAALHWSGFEPEVEDHTDIQGMIKE
;
A
#
# COMPACT_ATOMS: atom_id res chain seq x y z
N MET A 1 21.90 -9.12 13.36
CA MET A 1 21.63 -7.91 14.15
C MET A 1 20.95 -6.94 13.20
N GLY A 2 19.64 -7.09 13.01
CA GLY A 2 18.88 -6.34 12.01
C GLY A 2 18.42 -5.01 12.60
N SER A 3 18.87 -3.90 12.02
CA SER A 3 18.39 -2.56 12.34
C SER A 3 16.86 -2.55 12.27
N LEU A 4 16.21 -2.17 13.37
CA LEU A 4 14.79 -1.82 13.36
C LEU A 4 14.61 -0.67 12.38
N SER A 5 13.84 -0.88 11.32
CA SER A 5 13.51 0.13 10.32
C SER A 5 12.80 1.30 11.01
N HIS A 6 13.53 2.37 11.29
CA HIS A 6 12.94 3.57 11.84
C HIS A 6 12.25 4.32 10.71
N THR A 7 10.93 4.43 10.78
CA THR A 7 10.14 5.27 9.88
C THR A 7 10.45 6.73 10.24
N ASP A 8 11.06 7.48 9.32
CA ASP A 8 11.30 8.91 9.49
C ASP A 8 9.99 9.72 9.34
N GLY A 9 10.05 11.04 9.57
CA GLY A 9 8.88 11.91 9.45
C GLY A 9 8.18 11.80 8.08
N ARG A 10 8.94 11.60 6.99
CA ARG A 10 8.39 11.41 5.64
C ARG A 10 7.65 10.08 5.53
N GLY A 11 8.25 9.01 6.04
CA GLY A 11 7.64 7.68 6.09
C GLY A 11 6.34 7.68 6.90
N ARG A 12 6.26 8.46 7.98
CA ARG A 12 5.04 8.63 8.78
C ARG A 12 3.94 9.30 7.95
N LEU A 13 4.26 10.40 7.27
CA LEU A 13 3.30 11.13 6.43
C LEU A 13 2.77 10.27 5.28
N ILE A 14 3.65 9.55 4.57
CA ILE A 14 3.25 8.63 3.51
C ILE A 14 2.36 7.50 4.04
N SER A 15 2.67 6.98 5.24
CA SER A 15 1.85 5.93 5.86
C SER A 15 0.45 6.41 6.22
N ILE A 16 0.32 7.64 6.71
CA ILE A 16 -0.99 8.27 7.00
C ILE A 16 -1.77 8.46 5.70
N TRP A 17 -1.15 9.07 4.68
CA TRP A 17 -1.76 9.27 3.36
C TRP A 17 -2.29 7.97 2.74
N ALA A 18 -1.51 6.88 2.86
CA ALA A 18 -1.89 5.57 2.34
C ALA A 18 -3.07 4.96 3.14
N ALA A 19 -3.06 5.11 4.47
CA ALA A 19 -4.13 4.61 5.33
C ALA A 19 -5.48 5.31 5.05
N GLU A 20 -5.47 6.64 4.83
CA GLU A 20 -6.65 7.42 4.47
C GLU A 20 -7.31 6.95 3.17
N ARG A 21 -6.54 6.34 2.27
CA ARG A 21 -6.97 5.86 0.95
C ARG A 21 -7.23 4.36 0.89
N ASP A 22 -7.24 3.69 2.04
CA ASP A 22 -7.36 2.23 2.16
C ASP A 22 -6.33 1.44 1.33
N LEU A 23 -5.13 2.00 1.17
CA LEU A 23 -4.01 1.33 0.52
C LEU A 23 -3.29 0.40 1.49
N ARG A 24 -2.67 -0.64 0.93
CA ARG A 24 -1.88 -1.65 1.65
C ARG A 24 -0.50 -1.75 1.01
N VAL A 25 0.54 -1.82 1.83
CA VAL A 25 1.91 -2.11 1.35
C VAL A 25 1.95 -3.55 0.87
N ALA A 26 2.37 -3.76 -0.38
CA ALA A 26 2.60 -5.09 -0.96
C ALA A 26 4.06 -5.54 -0.88
N ASN A 27 4.99 -4.67 -0.49
CA ASN A 27 6.40 -5.03 -0.27
C ASN A 27 6.52 -6.15 0.75
N ILE A 28 7.35 -7.14 0.44
CA ILE A 28 7.65 -8.28 1.31
C ILE A 28 9.16 -8.41 1.43
N GLY A 29 9.65 -8.66 2.65
CA GLY A 29 11.07 -8.85 2.92
C GLY A 29 11.84 -7.54 3.11
N ASN A 30 13.17 -7.64 3.07
CA ASN A 30 14.07 -6.55 3.40
C ASN A 30 15.17 -6.34 2.34
N SER A 31 14.99 -6.89 1.13
CA SER A 31 15.91 -6.63 0.02
C SER A 31 15.89 -5.14 -0.34
N PRO A 32 17.05 -4.50 -0.54
CA PRO A 32 17.11 -3.09 -0.87
C PRO A 32 16.46 -2.84 -2.23
N THR A 33 15.78 -1.72 -2.40
CA THR A 33 15.22 -1.33 -3.72
C THR A 33 16.11 -0.29 -4.41
N CYS A 34 17.01 0.35 -3.66
CA CYS A 34 18.01 1.26 -4.20
C CYS A 34 19.38 0.97 -3.56
N VAL A 35 20.41 0.80 -4.40
CA VAL A 35 21.79 0.48 -4.04
C VAL A 35 22.71 1.52 -4.66
N ARG A 36 23.52 2.18 -3.82
CA ARG A 36 24.48 3.21 -4.22
C ARG A 36 25.85 2.91 -3.60
N ALA A 37 26.88 3.60 -4.08
CA ALA A 37 28.22 3.50 -3.51
C ALA A 37 28.26 3.80 -1.99
N GLN A 38 27.36 4.65 -1.49
CA GLN A 38 27.29 5.05 -0.08
C GLN A 38 26.44 4.11 0.79
N GLY A 39 25.75 3.14 0.20
CA GLY A 39 24.88 2.21 0.93
C GLY A 39 23.61 1.85 0.16
N SER A 40 22.69 1.17 0.84
CA SER A 40 21.45 0.68 0.26
C SER A 40 20.23 1.10 1.10
N SER A 41 19.07 1.14 0.45
CA SER A 41 17.82 1.61 1.06
C SER A 41 16.60 0.92 0.45
N ILE A 42 15.50 0.90 1.20
CA ILE A 42 14.18 0.43 0.75
C ILE A 42 13.31 1.67 0.65
N VAL A 43 13.27 2.28 -0.53
CA VAL A 43 12.59 3.56 -0.77
C VAL A 43 11.47 3.44 -1.81
N ASP A 44 11.45 2.35 -2.57
CA ASP A 44 10.43 2.08 -3.56
C ASP A 44 9.32 1.23 -2.94
N LEU A 45 8.10 1.78 -2.92
CA LEU A 45 6.93 1.18 -2.28
C LEU A 45 5.89 0.78 -3.32
N THR A 46 5.35 -0.43 -3.19
CA THR A 46 4.23 -0.94 -3.97
C THR A 46 2.98 -0.86 -3.10
N TRP A 47 2.04 0.01 -3.48
CA TRP A 47 0.76 0.19 -2.79
C TRP A 47 -0.39 -0.44 -3.58
N ILE A 48 -1.25 -1.18 -2.90
CA ILE A 48 -2.35 -1.92 -3.53
C ILE A 48 -3.62 -1.74 -2.71
N SER A 49 -4.77 -1.62 -3.37
CA SER A 49 -6.07 -1.56 -2.72
C SER A 49 -6.40 -2.86 -1.99
N SER A 50 -7.18 -2.77 -0.92
CA SER A 50 -7.50 -3.91 -0.06
C SER A 50 -8.18 -5.08 -0.80
N ASP A 51 -8.92 -4.81 -1.88
CA ASP A 51 -9.60 -5.78 -2.73
C ASP A 51 -8.68 -6.48 -3.73
N ILE A 52 -7.60 -5.83 -4.18
CA ILE A 52 -6.60 -6.39 -5.11
C ILE A 52 -5.50 -7.15 -4.36
N LEU A 53 -5.19 -6.78 -3.10
CA LEU A 53 -4.11 -7.40 -2.32
C LEU A 53 -4.10 -8.94 -2.32
N PRO A 54 -5.24 -9.65 -2.20
CA PRO A 54 -5.25 -11.13 -2.23
C PRO A 54 -4.86 -11.75 -3.56
N PHE A 55 -4.78 -10.96 -4.63
CA PHE A 55 -4.41 -11.39 -5.97
C PHE A 55 -2.94 -11.17 -6.29
N VAL A 56 -2.20 -10.49 -5.41
CA VAL A 56 -0.77 -10.23 -5.57
C VAL A 56 -0.01 -11.47 -5.15
N ASN A 57 0.86 -11.95 -6.02
CA ASN A 57 1.71 -13.11 -5.80
C ASN A 57 3.15 -12.78 -6.20
N ASP A 58 4.09 -13.56 -5.64
CA ASP A 58 5.50 -13.56 -6.04
C ASP A 58 6.17 -12.17 -6.05
N TRP A 59 5.75 -11.28 -5.15
CA TRP A 59 6.37 -9.97 -4.98
C TRP A 59 7.81 -10.13 -4.52
N ARG A 60 8.76 -9.52 -5.25
CA ARG A 60 10.19 -9.54 -4.93
C ARG A 60 10.94 -8.39 -5.58
N VAL A 61 12.13 -8.13 -5.07
CA VAL A 61 13.16 -7.34 -5.74
C VAL A 61 13.99 -8.28 -6.62
N GLU A 62 14.22 -7.89 -7.88
CA GLU A 62 15.05 -8.64 -8.82
C GLU A 62 16.52 -8.24 -8.65
N GLU A 63 17.22 -8.89 -7.71
CA GLU A 63 18.63 -8.59 -7.38
C GLU A 63 19.62 -9.06 -8.46
N GLU A 64 19.23 -10.01 -9.31
CA GLU A 64 20.07 -10.58 -10.36
C GLU A 64 19.85 -9.96 -11.74
N VAL A 65 18.92 -8.99 -11.85
CA VAL A 65 18.61 -8.32 -13.12
C VAL A 65 19.25 -6.95 -13.14
N GLU A 66 20.21 -6.77 -14.04
CA GLU A 66 20.90 -5.49 -14.24
C GLU A 66 19.92 -4.42 -14.74
N SER A 67 19.90 -3.26 -14.05
CA SER A 67 19.03 -2.12 -14.38
C SER A 67 19.78 -0.92 -14.98
N LEU A 68 21.12 -0.91 -14.91
CA LEU A 68 21.96 0.27 -15.20
C LEU A 68 21.53 1.52 -14.41
N SER A 69 20.92 1.32 -13.24
CA SER A 69 20.40 2.33 -12.34
C SER A 69 20.76 1.98 -10.91
N ASP A 70 20.79 2.97 -10.03
CA ASP A 70 20.87 2.74 -8.58
C ASP A 70 19.60 2.05 -8.05
N HIS A 71 18.51 1.99 -8.81
CA HIS A 71 17.27 1.30 -8.43
C HIS A 71 17.21 -0.12 -8.98
N LEU A 72 16.75 -1.06 -8.15
CA LEU A 72 16.50 -2.45 -8.51
C LEU A 72 15.05 -2.62 -8.96
N PHE A 73 14.83 -3.53 -9.91
CA PHE A 73 13.47 -3.82 -10.38
C PHE A 73 12.66 -4.51 -9.27
N ILE A 74 11.39 -4.14 -9.17
CA ILE A 74 10.39 -4.87 -8.39
C ILE A 74 9.51 -5.64 -9.37
N SER A 75 9.28 -6.91 -9.10
CA SER A 75 8.35 -7.75 -9.87
C SER A 75 7.31 -8.39 -8.96
N PHE A 76 6.12 -8.59 -9.50
CA PHE A 76 5.02 -9.32 -8.86
C PHE A 76 4.04 -9.77 -9.94
N ALA A 77 3.22 -10.77 -9.60
CA ALA A 77 2.16 -11.28 -10.47
C ALA A 77 0.78 -10.96 -9.89
N LEU A 78 -0.18 -10.67 -10.77
CA LEU A 78 -1.59 -10.55 -10.42
C LEU A 78 -2.35 -11.78 -10.89
N SER A 79 -2.96 -12.48 -9.95
CA SER A 79 -3.89 -13.57 -10.24
C SER A 79 -5.25 -13.01 -10.63
N THR A 80 -5.87 -13.55 -11.67
CA THR A 80 -7.26 -13.20 -12.05
C THR A 80 -8.28 -14.13 -11.42
N SER A 81 -7.84 -15.28 -10.91
CA SER A 81 -8.68 -16.27 -10.26
C SER A 81 -8.78 -16.00 -8.76
N ARG A 82 -10.00 -15.76 -8.29
CA ARG A 82 -10.27 -15.68 -6.85
C ARG A 82 -10.19 -17.09 -6.29
N SER A 83 -9.13 -17.42 -5.56
CA SER A 83 -9.12 -18.66 -4.77
C SER A 83 -10.36 -18.62 -3.87
N ARG A 84 -11.26 -19.58 -4.02
CA ARG A 84 -12.46 -19.65 -3.19
C ARG A 84 -11.97 -19.69 -1.74
N PRO A 85 -12.47 -18.79 -0.86
CA PRO A 85 -12.13 -18.89 0.56
C PRO A 85 -12.46 -20.31 1.03
N SER A 86 -11.54 -20.92 1.79
CA SER A 86 -11.72 -22.28 2.30
C SER A 86 -13.10 -22.40 2.95
N PRO A 87 -13.88 -23.48 2.70
CA PRO A 87 -15.26 -23.62 3.17
C PRO A 87 -15.44 -23.50 4.70
N GLY A 88 -14.36 -23.49 5.48
CA GLY A 88 -14.38 -23.47 6.94
C GLY A 88 -14.44 -22.10 7.61
N ARG A 89 -14.25 -20.97 6.89
CA ARG A 89 -14.30 -19.64 7.51
C ARG A 89 -15.69 -19.02 7.41
N SER A 90 -16.63 -19.56 8.19
CA SER A 90 -17.93 -18.92 8.41
C SER A 90 -17.70 -17.58 9.12
N THR A 91 -17.72 -16.48 8.36
CA THR A 91 -17.96 -15.17 8.96
C THR A 91 -19.44 -15.14 9.35
N SER A 92 -19.73 -15.37 10.62
CA SER A 92 -21.11 -15.31 11.16
C SER A 92 -21.75 -13.93 11.01
N ARG A 93 -20.98 -12.91 10.61
CA ARG A 93 -21.46 -11.58 10.22
C ARG A 93 -21.93 -11.58 8.78
N ARG A 94 -23.23 -11.75 8.59
CA ARG A 94 -23.92 -11.52 7.32
C ARG A 94 -24.56 -10.13 7.33
N TRP A 95 -24.47 -9.42 6.22
CA TRP A 95 -25.16 -8.14 6.05
C TRP A 95 -26.68 -8.35 6.05
N ASN A 96 -27.41 -7.61 6.89
CA ASN A 96 -28.86 -7.59 6.82
C ASN A 96 -29.31 -6.66 5.69
N LEU A 97 -29.43 -7.20 4.48
CA LEU A 97 -29.81 -6.44 3.29
C LEU A 97 -31.19 -5.80 3.38
N LYS A 98 -32.10 -6.29 4.25
CA LYS A 98 -33.39 -5.64 4.50
C LYS A 98 -33.23 -4.24 5.14
N LYS A 99 -32.12 -4.01 5.83
CA LYS A 99 -31.77 -2.70 6.41
C LYS A 99 -30.85 -1.87 5.51
N PHE A 100 -30.53 -2.34 4.30
CA PHE A 100 -29.67 -1.61 3.38
C PHE A 100 -30.40 -0.35 2.87
N ASN A 101 -29.88 0.81 3.21
CA ASN A 101 -30.39 2.09 2.72
C ASN A 101 -29.59 2.49 1.46
N ARG A 102 -30.22 2.31 0.29
CA ARG A 102 -29.61 2.58 -1.00
C ARG A 102 -29.26 4.05 -1.21
N ASP A 103 -30.06 4.96 -0.68
CA ASP A 103 -29.84 6.40 -0.87
C ASP A 103 -28.66 6.87 -0.04
N ARG A 104 -28.51 6.38 1.20
CA ARG A 104 -27.29 6.60 2.00
C ARG A 104 -26.04 6.02 1.33
N PHE A 105 -26.15 4.83 0.75
CA PHE A 105 -25.03 4.22 0.03
C PHE A 105 -24.62 5.06 -1.20
N ARG A 106 -25.58 5.51 -2.01
CA ARG A 106 -25.32 6.38 -3.16
C ARG A 106 -24.71 7.72 -2.73
N ALA A 107 -25.26 8.34 -1.68
CA ALA A 107 -24.71 9.58 -1.14
C ALA A 107 -23.25 9.40 -0.70
N ALA A 108 -22.91 8.28 -0.05
CA ALA A 108 -21.55 7.96 0.33
C ALA A 108 -20.61 7.78 -0.87
N LEU A 109 -21.07 7.12 -1.95
CA LEU A 109 -20.28 6.97 -3.18
C LEU A 109 -20.00 8.31 -3.86
N HIS A 110 -21.01 9.20 -3.93
CA HIS A 110 -20.83 10.54 -4.48
C HIS A 110 -19.87 11.39 -3.62
N TRP A 111 -19.94 11.25 -2.29
CA TRP A 111 -19.02 11.90 -1.37
C TRP A 111 -17.58 11.41 -1.54
N SER A 112 -17.36 10.10 -1.68
CA SER A 112 -16.01 9.52 -1.87
C SER A 112 -15.36 9.86 -3.22
N GLY A 113 -16.12 10.40 -4.18
CA GLY A 113 -15.60 10.88 -5.46
C GLY A 113 -15.05 12.31 -5.41
N PHE A 114 -15.18 13.01 -4.28
CA PHE A 114 -14.56 14.29 -4.06
C PHE A 114 -13.10 14.05 -3.64
N GLU A 115 -12.15 14.20 -4.57
CA GLU A 115 -10.77 14.46 -4.15
C GLU A 115 -10.78 15.83 -3.47
N PRO A 116 -10.44 15.92 -2.16
CA PRO A 116 -10.16 17.23 -1.60
C PRO A 116 -9.04 17.86 -2.42
N GLU A 117 -9.20 19.12 -2.82
CA GLU A 117 -8.09 19.91 -3.37
C GLU A 117 -6.90 19.70 -2.44
N VAL A 118 -5.78 19.22 -3.00
CA VAL A 118 -4.57 18.91 -2.25
C VAL A 118 -4.23 20.13 -1.41
N GLU A 119 -4.36 20.01 -0.08
CA GLU A 119 -4.04 21.10 0.84
C GLU A 119 -2.63 21.59 0.55
N ASP A 120 -2.51 22.91 0.52
CA ASP A 120 -1.33 23.68 0.12
C ASP A 120 -0.02 23.06 0.65
N HIS A 121 0.96 22.93 -0.25
CA HIS A 121 2.23 22.19 -0.05
C HIS A 121 3.21 22.84 0.95
N THR A 122 2.74 23.77 1.77
CA THR A 122 3.54 24.72 2.53
C THR A 122 3.63 24.38 4.01
N ASP A 123 3.89 23.12 4.40
CA ASP A 123 4.64 22.86 5.66
C ASP A 123 5.23 21.45 5.85
N ILE A 124 5.66 20.79 4.77
CA ILE A 124 6.39 19.50 4.89
C ILE A 124 7.68 19.68 5.74
N GLN A 125 8.29 20.86 5.73
CA GLN A 125 9.53 21.13 6.47
C GLN A 125 9.33 21.16 8.00
N GLY A 126 8.14 21.55 8.49
CA GLY A 126 7.82 21.52 9.91
C GLY A 126 7.60 20.09 10.44
N MET A 127 6.97 19.24 9.63
CA MET A 127 6.61 17.86 10.01
C MET A 127 7.76 16.84 9.93
N ILE A 128 8.88 17.20 9.29
CA ILE A 128 10.10 16.37 9.19
C ILE A 128 11.01 16.52 10.42
N LYS A 129 10.80 17.55 11.26
CA LYS A 129 11.72 17.93 12.36
C LYS A 129 11.48 17.26 13.72
N GLU A 130 10.57 16.28 13.82
CA GLU A 130 10.29 15.55 15.07
C GLU A 130 10.61 14.06 14.97
#